data_AF-A0A926SGR7-F1
#
_entry.id   AF-A0A926SGR7-F1
#
_cell.length_a   1.000
_cell.length_b   1.000
_cell.length_c   1.000
_cell.angle_alpha   90.00
_cell.angle_beta   90.00
_cell.angle_gamma   90.00
#
_symmetry.space_group_name_H-M   'P 1'
#
loop_
_entity.id
_entity.type
_entity.pdbx_description
1 polymer ?
#
loop_
_entity_poly.entity_id
_entity_poly.type
_entity_poly.pdbx_seq_one_letter_code
_entity_poly.pdbx_strand_id
1 'polypeptide(L)'
;MVSKFTKRQTPLPSRLGALRLIHNGTIAKQSDAGLTLIESLIAIVVIAITMVSITPPIFWAVASRVQVQRAEQALKLAQGEIDRVRVIIERGETANLPPSVANLTEADVRNSTSGRFPAAPNTAGTGVISTRACTNVGSIPSAIGTFAQLDTNGDCVGDYLLQTFRSQGFDQNGNRFEGTTGQVLTGFVMGVRVYSAIARDELTAQRGETQPASLRGTNGLGNQRNRPLAVLYSTIVRSSESQNLELYRKLCPAASQTTGAC
;
A
#
# COMPACT_ATOMS: atom_id res chain seq x y z
N MET A 1 26.15 10.04 49.92
CA MET A 1 25.98 8.58 49.87
C MET A 1 25.93 8.16 48.41
N VAL A 2 27.04 8.00 47.70
CA VAL A 2 28.03 6.90 47.77
C VAL A 2 27.35 5.53 47.79
N SER A 3 27.32 4.82 46.66
CA SER A 3 28.16 3.62 46.51
C SER A 3 28.15 3.07 45.09
N LYS A 4 29.35 3.00 44.52
CA LYS A 4 29.72 2.22 43.32
C LYS A 4 29.54 0.71 43.59
N PHE A 5 29.15 -0.04 42.56
CA PHE A 5 29.31 -1.49 42.46
C PHE A 5 30.09 -1.74 41.15
N THR A 6 31.42 -1.76 41.16
CA THR A 6 32.34 -2.86 41.56
C THR A 6 32.30 -4.06 40.62
N LYS A 7 33.24 -3.99 39.66
CA LYS A 7 33.76 -4.99 38.74
C LYS A 7 34.25 -6.23 39.49
N ARG A 8 33.99 -7.45 38.98
CA ARG A 8 34.78 -8.66 39.32
C ARG A 8 35.31 -9.31 38.05
N GLN A 9 36.61 -9.13 37.84
CA GLN A 9 37.48 -10.00 37.06
C GLN A 9 37.87 -11.20 37.93
N THR A 10 38.03 -12.37 37.32
CA THR A 10 38.75 -13.51 37.90
C THR A 10 39.92 -13.93 36.99
N PRO A 11 41.01 -14.49 37.55
CA PRO A 11 42.35 -14.47 36.96
C PRO A 11 42.88 -15.83 36.47
N LEU A 12 43.76 -15.75 35.45
CA LEU A 12 45.06 -16.45 35.18
C LEU A 12 45.30 -17.92 35.63
N PRO A 13 46.05 -18.71 34.83
CA PRO A 13 47.53 -18.61 34.78
C PRO A 13 48.13 -18.70 33.36
N SER A 14 49.00 -17.78 32.91
CA SER A 14 50.47 -17.74 33.17
C SER A 14 51.19 -19.09 33.06
N ARG A 15 51.64 -19.42 31.84
CA ARG A 15 52.90 -20.15 31.65
C ARG A 15 53.83 -19.37 30.74
N LEU A 16 54.85 -18.80 31.40
CA LEU A 16 56.12 -18.40 30.83
C LEU A 16 56.81 -19.63 30.26
N GLY A 17 57.20 -19.56 28.99
CA GLY A 17 58.11 -20.50 28.34
C GLY A 17 58.89 -19.72 27.30
N ALA A 18 59.96 -19.08 27.74
CA ALA A 18 60.90 -18.40 26.89
C ALA A 18 61.66 -19.43 26.04
N LEU A 19 61.66 -19.25 24.72
CA LEU A 19 62.81 -19.65 23.92
C LEU A 19 62.93 -18.76 22.69
N ARG A 20 63.91 -17.86 22.78
CA ARG A 20 64.53 -17.21 21.63
C ARG A 20 64.99 -18.29 20.66
N LEU A 21 64.39 -18.33 19.48
CA LEU A 21 65.08 -18.77 18.29
C LEU A 21 65.19 -17.57 17.37
N ILE A 22 66.39 -16.98 17.40
CA ILE A 22 66.88 -16.07 16.38
C ILE A 22 66.88 -16.88 15.08
N HIS A 23 65.88 -16.68 14.25
CA HIS A 23 65.96 -17.09 12.85
C HIS A 23 66.39 -15.86 12.05
N ASN A 24 67.70 -15.67 11.99
CA ASN A 24 68.33 -15.00 10.85
C ASN A 24 68.09 -15.92 9.64
N GLY A 25 66.98 -15.67 8.95
CA GLY A 25 66.62 -16.33 7.71
C GLY A 25 66.10 -15.27 6.78
N THR A 26 67.04 -14.55 6.15
CA THR A 26 66.90 -13.76 4.92
C THR A 26 65.70 -12.83 4.87
N ILE A 27 65.97 -11.52 4.74
CA ILE A 27 65.08 -10.64 3.97
C ILE A 27 64.79 -11.41 2.70
N ALA A 28 63.58 -11.97 2.58
CA ALA A 28 63.11 -12.53 1.34
C ALA A 28 63.30 -11.38 0.37
N LYS A 29 64.28 -11.52 -0.51
CA LYS A 29 64.41 -10.68 -1.68
C LYS A 29 62.99 -10.67 -2.23
N GLN A 30 62.29 -9.55 -2.10
CA GLN A 30 61.10 -9.33 -2.88
C GLN A 30 61.62 -9.48 -4.29
N SER A 31 61.37 -10.64 -4.89
CA SER A 31 61.38 -10.74 -6.33
C SER A 31 60.25 -9.81 -6.73
N ASP A 32 60.60 -8.54 -6.92
CA ASP A 32 60.00 -7.65 -7.90
C ASP A 32 60.25 -8.25 -9.30
N ALA A 33 59.92 -9.54 -9.46
CA ALA A 33 59.72 -10.20 -10.72
C ALA A 33 58.40 -9.61 -11.19
N GLY A 34 58.54 -8.60 -12.07
CA GLY A 34 57.55 -7.58 -12.36
C GLY A 34 56.12 -8.07 -12.30
N LEU A 35 55.27 -7.26 -11.65
CA LEU A 35 53.84 -7.14 -11.97
C LEU A 35 53.70 -7.19 -13.48
N THR A 36 53.49 -8.38 -14.03
CA THR A 36 53.43 -8.54 -15.46
C THR A 36 52.17 -7.82 -15.91
N LEU A 37 52.24 -7.04 -17.00
CA LEU A 37 51.08 -6.34 -17.55
C LEU A 37 49.86 -7.26 -17.74
N ILE A 38 50.09 -8.57 -17.88
CA ILE A 38 49.03 -9.57 -18.01
C ILE A 38 48.34 -9.91 -16.68
N GLU A 39 49.05 -9.90 -15.55
CA GLU A 39 48.44 -10.16 -14.23
C GLU A 39 47.53 -9.00 -13.81
N SER A 40 47.98 -7.76 -14.01
CA SER A 40 47.15 -6.58 -13.78
C SER A 40 45.96 -6.50 -14.76
N LEU A 41 46.13 -6.95 -16.02
CA LEU A 41 45.03 -7.09 -16.98
C LEU A 41 43.99 -8.10 -16.50
N ILE A 42 44.41 -9.29 -16.07
CA ILE A 42 43.51 -10.34 -15.57
C ILE A 42 42.79 -9.85 -14.31
N ALA A 43 43.48 -9.17 -13.39
CA ALA A 43 42.88 -8.61 -12.19
C ALA A 43 41.74 -7.63 -12.53
N ILE A 44 41.96 -6.71 -13.49
CA ILE A 44 40.92 -5.78 -13.95
C ILE A 44 39.74 -6.53 -14.58
N VAL A 45 40.00 -7.57 -15.39
CA VAL A 45 38.94 -8.39 -16.01
C VAL A 45 38.11 -9.12 -14.95
N VAL A 46 38.73 -9.73 -13.94
CA VAL A 46 38.03 -10.41 -12.85
C VAL A 46 37.22 -9.42 -12.02
N ILE A 47 37.77 -8.25 -11.72
CA ILE A 47 37.04 -7.19 -11.01
C ILE A 47 35.84 -6.70 -11.83
N ALA A 48 36.00 -6.50 -13.14
CA ALA A 48 34.92 -6.08 -14.01
C ALA A 48 33.79 -7.14 -14.08
N ILE A 49 34.13 -8.42 -14.24
CA ILE A 49 33.15 -9.51 -14.26
C ILE A 49 32.42 -9.63 -12.93
N THR A 50 33.13 -9.51 -11.80
CA THR A 50 32.52 -9.58 -10.46
C THR A 50 31.62 -8.38 -10.17
N MET A 51 32.00 -7.17 -10.60
CA MET A 51 31.12 -5.99 -10.47
C MET A 51 29.84 -6.13 -11.33
N VAL A 52 29.97 -6.61 -12.56
CA VAL A 52 28.81 -6.80 -13.47
C VAL A 52 27.90 -7.92 -12.98
N SER A 53 28.42 -8.96 -12.32
CA SER A 53 27.60 -10.05 -11.80
C SER A 53 26.83 -9.71 -10.51
N ILE A 54 27.38 -8.84 -9.65
CA ILE A 54 26.75 -8.45 -8.38
C ILE A 54 25.70 -7.35 -8.55
N THR A 55 25.83 -6.51 -9.59
CA THR A 55 24.96 -5.33 -9.77
C THR A 55 23.48 -5.67 -10.04
N PRO A 56 23.12 -6.61 -10.95
CA PRO A 56 21.72 -6.86 -11.28
C PRO A 56 20.87 -7.35 -10.09
N PRO A 57 21.33 -8.28 -9.23
CA PRO A 57 20.57 -8.70 -8.06
C PRO A 57 20.27 -7.57 -7.07
N ILE A 58 21.23 -6.65 -6.84
CA ILE A 58 21.06 -5.52 -5.91
C ILE A 58 19.97 -4.58 -6.41
N PHE A 59 20.03 -4.22 -7.69
CA PHE A 59 19.04 -3.33 -8.29
C PHE A 59 17.63 -3.91 -8.21
N TRP A 60 17.50 -5.22 -8.48
CA TRP A 60 16.22 -5.91 -8.39
C TRP A 60 15.67 -5.93 -6.96
N ALA A 61 16.52 -6.21 -5.95
CA ALA A 61 16.13 -6.20 -4.55
C ALA A 61 15.62 -4.83 -4.08
N VAL A 62 16.27 -3.74 -4.48
CA VAL A 62 15.85 -2.37 -4.14
C VAL A 62 14.52 -2.03 -4.82
N ALA A 63 14.35 -2.36 -6.10
CA ALA A 63 13.13 -2.09 -6.85
C ALA A 63 11.91 -2.78 -6.23
N SER A 64 12.03 -4.06 -5.84
CA SER A 64 10.95 -4.79 -5.17
C SER A 64 10.56 -4.15 -3.85
N ARG A 65 11.53 -3.66 -3.06
CA ARG A 65 11.24 -3.01 -1.77
C ARG A 65 10.42 -1.72 -1.93
N VAL A 66 10.76 -0.88 -2.92
CA VAL A 66 10.02 0.36 -3.19
C VAL A 66 8.59 0.06 -3.64
N GLN A 67 8.41 -0.97 -4.48
CA GLN A 67 7.07 -1.38 -4.92
C GLN A 67 6.22 -1.88 -3.76
N VAL A 68 6.79 -2.69 -2.86
CA VAL A 68 6.10 -3.16 -1.64
C VAL A 68 5.73 -1.98 -0.74
N GLN A 69 6.62 -1.02 -0.52
CA GLN A 69 6.33 0.16 0.31
C GLN A 69 5.17 0.99 -0.25
N ARG A 70 5.12 1.21 -1.57
CA ARG A 70 4.01 1.93 -2.22
C ARG A 70 2.68 1.17 -2.10
N ALA A 71 2.72 -0.15 -2.25
CA ALA A 71 1.54 -0.98 -2.07
C ALA A 71 1.03 -0.96 -0.63
N GLU A 72 1.93 -0.99 0.35
CA GLU A 72 1.59 -0.87 1.78
C GLU A 72 0.99 0.50 2.12
N GLN A 73 1.55 1.57 1.56
CA GLN A 73 0.98 2.92 1.72
C GLN A 73 -0.42 3.01 1.11
N ALA A 74 -0.60 2.50 -0.11
CA ALA A 74 -1.90 2.43 -0.76
C ALA A 74 -2.93 1.64 0.06
N LEU A 75 -2.51 0.52 0.67
CA LEU A 75 -3.37 -0.27 1.54
C LEU A 75 -3.79 0.52 2.80
N LYS A 76 -2.84 1.22 3.44
CA LYS A 76 -3.13 2.07 4.61
C LYS A 76 -4.09 3.21 4.27
N LEU A 77 -3.95 3.83 3.09
CA LEU A 77 -4.87 4.85 2.61
C LEU A 77 -6.28 4.28 2.41
N ALA A 78 -6.39 3.09 1.80
CA ALA A 78 -7.68 2.43 1.61
C ALA A 78 -8.36 2.08 2.95
N GLN A 79 -7.59 1.58 3.93
CA GLN A 79 -8.08 1.30 5.27
C GLN A 79 -8.52 2.58 6.00
N GLY A 80 -7.70 3.63 5.94
CA GLY A 80 -8.02 4.92 6.56
C GLY A 80 -9.31 5.53 6.01
N GLU A 81 -9.60 5.35 4.73
CA GLU A 81 -10.87 5.79 4.14
C GLU A 81 -12.07 4.98 4.63
N ILE A 82 -11.91 3.65 4.77
CA ILE A 82 -12.95 2.79 5.37
C ILE A 82 -13.23 3.22 6.81
N ASP A 83 -12.18 3.50 7.59
CA ASP A 83 -12.31 3.94 8.99
C ASP A 83 -12.95 5.33 9.08
N ARG A 84 -12.59 6.26 8.19
CA ARG A 84 -13.24 7.58 8.08
C ARG A 84 -14.74 7.44 7.88
N VAL A 85 -15.13 6.60 6.92
CA VAL A 85 -16.55 6.38 6.59
C VAL A 85 -17.27 5.68 7.74
N ARG A 86 -16.63 4.73 8.42
CA ARG A 86 -17.20 4.10 9.62
C ARG A 86 -17.51 5.13 10.70
N VAL A 87 -16.59 6.06 10.98
CA VAL A 87 -16.81 7.12 11.97
C VAL A 87 -17.99 8.03 11.59
N ILE A 88 -18.12 8.38 10.31
CA ILE A 88 -19.23 9.21 9.81
C ILE A 88 -20.57 8.51 10.05
N ILE A 89 -20.64 7.20 9.78
CA ILE A 89 -21.86 6.40 9.97
C ILE A 89 -22.21 6.21 11.44
N GLU A 90 -21.23 5.99 12.31
CA GLU A 90 -21.49 5.91 13.76
C GLU A 90 -22.08 7.21 14.31
N ARG A 91 -21.62 8.36 13.80
CA ARG A 91 -22.20 9.68 14.13
C ARG A 91 -23.59 9.91 13.55
N GLY A 92 -24.07 9.05 12.65
CA GLY A 92 -25.34 9.21 11.95
C GLY A 92 -25.32 10.32 10.91
N GLU A 93 -24.13 10.76 10.48
CA GLU A 93 -23.97 11.77 9.45
C GLU A 93 -24.09 11.12 8.07
N THR A 94 -24.79 11.78 7.15
CA THR A 94 -24.91 11.34 5.75
C THR A 94 -24.12 12.21 4.78
N ALA A 95 -23.50 13.28 5.30
CA ALA A 95 -22.60 14.13 4.54
C ALA A 95 -21.26 13.40 4.26
N ASN A 96 -20.67 13.64 3.09
CA ASN A 96 -19.34 13.13 2.71
C ASN A 96 -19.19 11.60 2.71
N LEU A 97 -20.30 10.88 2.54
CA LEU A 97 -20.29 9.44 2.29
C LEU A 97 -19.78 9.14 0.87
N PRO A 98 -19.18 7.95 0.66
CA PRO A 98 -18.85 7.50 -0.68
C PRO A 98 -20.07 7.54 -1.62
N PRO A 99 -19.83 7.81 -2.91
CA PRO A 99 -20.91 7.87 -3.87
C PRO A 99 -21.58 6.50 -4.07
N SER A 100 -22.90 6.52 -4.17
CA SER A 100 -23.74 5.39 -4.56
C SER A 100 -24.49 5.75 -5.82
N VAL A 101 -24.70 4.79 -6.71
CA VAL A 101 -25.72 4.92 -7.77
C VAL A 101 -27.01 4.23 -7.32
N ALA A 102 -28.15 4.74 -7.79
CA ALA A 102 -29.44 4.15 -7.48
C ALA A 102 -29.46 2.68 -7.93
N ASN A 103 -30.03 1.81 -7.09
CA ASN A 103 -30.14 0.36 -7.34
C ASN A 103 -28.80 -0.39 -7.42
N LEU A 104 -27.68 0.20 -6.99
CA LEU A 104 -26.45 -0.57 -6.81
C LEU A 104 -26.58 -1.46 -5.57
N THR A 105 -26.61 -2.77 -5.80
CA THR A 105 -26.78 -3.73 -4.72
C THR A 105 -25.43 -4.07 -4.07
N GLU A 106 -25.49 -4.66 -2.88
CA GLU A 106 -24.32 -5.16 -2.15
C GLU A 106 -23.58 -6.23 -2.95
N ALA A 107 -24.33 -7.07 -3.68
CA ALA A 107 -23.77 -8.09 -4.55
C ALA A 107 -23.01 -7.47 -5.73
N ASP A 108 -23.53 -6.38 -6.31
CA ASP A 108 -22.87 -5.67 -7.42
C ASP A 108 -21.56 -5.02 -6.98
N VAL A 109 -21.45 -4.57 -5.73
CA VAL A 109 -20.22 -3.99 -5.18
C VAL A 109 -19.16 -5.05 -4.91
N ARG A 110 -19.55 -6.24 -4.45
CA ARG A 110 -18.61 -7.32 -4.12
C ARG A 110 -18.22 -8.19 -5.31
N ASN A 111 -19.08 -8.28 -6.34
CA ASN A 111 -18.84 -9.12 -7.49
C ASN A 111 -18.26 -8.32 -8.66
N SER A 112 -16.95 -8.44 -8.88
CA SER A 112 -16.25 -7.77 -9.98
C SER A 112 -16.70 -8.19 -11.39
N THR A 113 -17.45 -9.29 -11.51
CA THR A 113 -18.01 -9.75 -12.80
C THR A 113 -19.44 -9.26 -13.03
N SER A 114 -20.05 -8.54 -12.09
CA SER A 114 -21.38 -7.95 -12.30
C SER A 114 -21.30 -6.91 -13.42
N GLY A 115 -22.27 -6.91 -14.33
CA GLY A 115 -22.41 -5.87 -15.36
C GLY A 115 -22.66 -4.46 -14.78
N ARG A 116 -22.99 -4.38 -13.48
CA ARG A 116 -23.16 -3.12 -12.74
C ARG A 116 -21.99 -2.79 -11.81
N PHE A 117 -20.94 -3.60 -11.82
CA PHE A 117 -19.75 -3.35 -11.02
C PHE A 117 -19.12 -2.00 -11.42
N PRO A 118 -18.80 -1.12 -10.45
CA PRO A 118 -18.20 0.17 -10.74
C PRO A 118 -16.96 0.08 -11.63
N ALA A 119 -17.00 0.74 -12.78
CA ALA A 119 -15.88 0.87 -13.69
C ALA A 119 -14.69 1.59 -13.02
N ALA A 120 -13.52 1.53 -13.63
CA ALA A 120 -12.39 2.37 -13.22
C ALA A 120 -12.76 3.85 -13.34
N PRO A 121 -12.23 4.73 -12.47
CA PRO A 121 -12.55 6.15 -12.55
C PRO A 121 -11.88 6.73 -13.80
N ASN A 122 -12.55 7.66 -14.48
CA ASN A 122 -12.05 8.30 -15.69
C ASN A 122 -12.01 9.83 -15.60
N THR A 123 -12.45 10.37 -14.48
CA THR A 123 -12.52 11.81 -14.25
C THR A 123 -11.66 12.18 -13.05
N ALA A 124 -10.86 13.23 -13.17
CA ALA A 124 -10.08 13.75 -12.06
C ALA A 124 -10.96 14.61 -11.14
N GLY A 125 -10.88 14.37 -9.83
CA GLY A 125 -11.46 15.24 -8.82
C GLY A 125 -10.74 16.59 -8.73
N THR A 126 -11.41 17.56 -8.13
CA THR A 126 -10.90 18.91 -7.94
C THR A 126 -9.92 18.96 -6.76
N GLY A 127 -8.78 19.61 -6.95
CA GLY A 127 -7.79 19.82 -5.89
C GLY A 127 -7.06 18.55 -5.44
N VAL A 128 -6.29 18.68 -4.36
CA VAL A 128 -5.51 17.62 -3.73
C VAL A 128 -5.85 17.57 -2.25
N ILE A 129 -6.14 16.38 -1.74
CA ILE A 129 -6.31 16.12 -0.31
C ILE A 129 -4.91 15.89 0.26
N SER A 130 -4.45 16.81 1.09
CA SER A 130 -3.13 16.77 1.72
C SER A 130 -3.26 16.98 3.23
N THR A 131 -2.26 16.50 3.96
CA THR A 131 -2.09 16.82 5.39
C THR A 131 -1.57 18.24 5.60
N ARG A 132 -1.10 18.91 4.53
CA ARG A 132 -0.68 20.31 4.53
C ARG A 132 -1.69 21.22 3.83
N ALA A 133 -1.63 22.50 4.16
CA ALA A 133 -2.44 23.52 3.51
C ALA A 133 -1.93 23.74 2.07
N CYS A 134 -2.68 23.22 1.10
CA CYS A 134 -2.45 23.45 -0.33
C CYS A 134 -3.44 24.50 -0.84
N THR A 135 -3.04 25.28 -1.84
CA THR A 135 -3.89 26.33 -2.43
C THR A 135 -5.18 25.76 -3.05
N ASN A 136 -5.14 24.51 -3.52
CA ASN A 136 -6.28 23.78 -4.09
C ASN A 136 -6.62 22.59 -3.20
N VAL A 137 -7.39 22.82 -2.15
CA VAL A 137 -7.84 21.76 -1.24
C VAL A 137 -8.86 20.88 -1.96
N GLY A 138 -8.57 19.59 -2.04
CA GLY A 138 -9.48 18.60 -2.61
C GLY A 138 -10.47 18.06 -1.59
N SER A 139 -11.51 17.39 -2.08
CA SER A 139 -12.48 16.64 -1.28
C SER A 139 -12.74 15.29 -1.92
N ILE A 140 -13.34 14.37 -1.15
CA ILE A 140 -13.78 13.09 -1.70
C ILE A 140 -14.90 13.35 -2.72
N PRO A 141 -14.78 12.87 -3.98
CA PRO A 141 -15.79 13.09 -5.01
C PRO A 141 -17.14 12.43 -4.69
N SER A 142 -18.22 13.07 -5.12
CA SER A 142 -19.60 12.56 -5.03
C SER A 142 -20.02 11.72 -6.25
N ALA A 143 -19.11 11.44 -7.18
CA ALA A 143 -19.37 10.62 -8.37
C ALA A 143 -18.42 9.41 -8.42
N ILE A 144 -18.97 8.22 -8.68
CA ILE A 144 -18.22 6.95 -8.74
C ILE A 144 -17.11 6.98 -9.80
N GLY A 145 -17.33 7.66 -10.93
CA GLY A 145 -16.37 7.78 -12.02
C GLY A 145 -15.22 8.76 -11.76
N THR A 146 -15.19 9.41 -10.59
CA THR A 146 -14.22 10.46 -10.27
C THR A 146 -13.26 9.98 -9.19
N PHE A 147 -11.96 10.18 -9.39
CA PHE A 147 -10.93 9.87 -8.38
C PHE A 147 -10.51 11.12 -7.61
N ALA A 148 -10.25 10.98 -6.30
CA ALA A 148 -9.62 12.00 -5.47
C ALA A 148 -8.09 11.93 -5.63
N GLN A 149 -7.40 13.06 -5.58
CA GLN A 149 -5.93 13.10 -5.53
C GLN A 149 -5.48 13.20 -4.08
N LEU A 150 -4.62 12.29 -3.64
CA LEU A 150 -4.08 12.21 -2.28
C LEU A 150 -2.59 12.53 -2.30
N ASP A 151 -2.18 13.51 -1.51
CA ASP A 151 -0.79 13.86 -1.25
C ASP A 151 -0.37 13.28 0.11
N THR A 152 0.68 12.46 0.11
CA THR A 152 1.21 11.82 1.31
C THR A 152 2.52 12.43 1.78
N ASN A 153 3.20 13.20 0.94
CA ASN A 153 4.53 13.71 1.19
C ASN A 153 4.53 15.22 1.56
N GLY A 154 3.41 15.91 1.31
CA GLY A 154 3.19 17.32 1.64
C GLY A 154 3.70 18.31 0.59
N ASP A 155 3.90 17.89 -0.65
CA ASP A 155 4.32 18.71 -1.80
C ASP A 155 3.16 19.30 -2.61
N CYS A 156 1.92 19.06 -2.18
CA CYS A 156 0.69 19.49 -2.86
C CYS A 156 0.48 18.89 -4.25
N VAL A 157 1.13 17.75 -4.54
CA VAL A 157 0.92 16.93 -5.73
C VAL A 157 0.34 15.59 -5.29
N GLY A 158 -0.66 15.09 -6.00
CA GLY A 158 -1.24 13.79 -5.68
C GLY A 158 -0.26 12.65 -5.98
N ASP A 159 0.18 11.94 -4.94
CA ASP A 159 0.97 10.69 -5.01
C ASP A 159 0.09 9.47 -5.35
N TYR A 160 -1.17 9.52 -4.90
CA TYR A 160 -2.14 8.45 -5.04
C TYR A 160 -3.47 8.98 -5.55
N LEU A 161 -4.21 8.12 -6.26
CA LEU A 161 -5.54 8.43 -6.75
C LEU A 161 -6.54 7.47 -6.10
N LEU A 162 -7.55 8.01 -5.45
CA LEU A 162 -8.51 7.25 -4.66
C LEU A 162 -9.87 7.23 -5.35
N GLN A 163 -10.41 6.04 -5.60
CA GLN A 163 -11.80 5.84 -5.99
C GLN A 163 -12.54 5.17 -4.84
N THR A 164 -13.65 5.77 -4.42
CA THR A 164 -14.55 5.19 -3.41
C THR A 164 -15.93 5.02 -4.02
N PHE A 165 -16.62 3.94 -3.67
CA PHE A 165 -18.00 3.71 -4.06
C PHE A 165 -18.70 2.84 -3.02
N ARG A 166 -20.02 2.91 -2.96
CA ARG A 166 -20.83 2.07 -2.06
C ARG A 166 -22.12 1.59 -2.71
N SER A 167 -22.70 0.55 -2.13
CA SER A 167 -24.07 0.14 -2.43
C SER A 167 -25.06 1.16 -1.87
N GLN A 168 -26.30 1.10 -2.37
CA GLN A 168 -27.39 1.93 -1.88
C GLN A 168 -27.55 1.79 -0.36
N GLY A 169 -27.40 0.55 0.13
CA GLY A 169 -27.49 0.23 1.55
C GLY A 169 -28.92 0.10 2.04
N PHE A 170 -29.04 0.02 3.35
CA PHE A 170 -30.29 -0.18 4.07
C PHE A 170 -30.45 0.85 5.19
N ASP A 171 -31.71 1.21 5.46
CA ASP A 171 -32.10 2.04 6.59
C ASP A 171 -32.24 1.24 7.89
N GLN A 172 -32.58 1.92 8.99
CA GLN A 172 -32.77 1.33 10.31
C GLN A 172 -33.89 0.27 10.38
N ASN A 173 -34.82 0.29 9.42
CA ASN A 173 -35.92 -0.66 9.34
C ASN A 173 -35.58 -1.83 8.39
N GLY A 174 -34.36 -1.85 7.82
CA GLY A 174 -33.93 -2.84 6.85
C GLY A 174 -34.53 -2.67 5.44
N ASN A 175 -35.10 -1.50 5.14
CA ASN A 175 -35.54 -1.14 3.79
C ASN A 175 -34.39 -0.49 3.00
N ARG A 176 -34.53 -0.39 1.68
CA ARG A 176 -33.53 0.30 0.85
C ARG A 176 -33.42 1.77 1.26
N PHE A 177 -32.20 2.24 1.45
CA PHE A 177 -31.97 3.65 1.78
C PHE A 177 -32.19 4.51 0.52
N GLU A 178 -33.18 5.39 0.56
CA GLU A 178 -33.54 6.30 -0.53
C GLU A 178 -33.22 7.77 -0.19
N GLY A 179 -32.73 8.03 1.02
CA GLY A 179 -32.41 9.38 1.48
C GLY A 179 -33.65 10.22 1.81
N THR A 180 -34.80 9.57 2.03
CA THR A 180 -36.04 10.24 2.42
C THR A 180 -35.98 10.75 3.86
N THR A 181 -36.69 11.84 4.17
CA THR A 181 -36.78 12.39 5.53
C THR A 181 -37.19 11.31 6.54
N GLY A 182 -36.37 11.13 7.59
CA GLY A 182 -36.58 10.12 8.63
C GLY A 182 -35.89 8.78 8.38
N GLN A 183 -35.27 8.56 7.21
CA GLN A 183 -34.39 7.41 6.99
C GLN A 183 -32.98 7.68 7.51
N VAL A 184 -32.46 6.73 8.28
CA VAL A 184 -31.08 6.74 8.76
C VAL A 184 -30.33 5.58 8.11
N LEU A 185 -29.28 5.89 7.35
CA LEU A 185 -28.44 4.88 6.72
C LEU A 185 -27.76 4.05 7.83
N THR A 186 -28.06 2.76 7.87
CA THR A 186 -27.64 1.86 8.95
C THR A 186 -26.62 0.84 8.46
N GLY A 187 -26.61 0.49 7.18
CA GLY A 187 -25.51 -0.31 6.64
C GLY A 187 -25.45 -0.41 5.12
N PHE A 188 -24.25 -0.67 4.60
CA PHE A 188 -23.96 -0.81 3.17
C PHE A 188 -22.64 -1.54 2.97
N VAL A 189 -22.35 -1.92 1.73
CA VAL A 189 -21.02 -2.39 1.33
C VAL A 189 -20.33 -1.28 0.57
N MET A 190 -19.06 -1.01 0.89
CA MET A 190 -18.22 -0.07 0.16
C MET A 190 -17.01 -0.75 -0.45
N GLY A 191 -16.56 -0.18 -1.56
CA GLY A 191 -15.30 -0.51 -2.21
C GLY A 191 -14.39 0.71 -2.25
N VAL A 192 -13.10 0.47 -2.02
CA VAL A 192 -12.06 1.48 -2.12
C VAL A 192 -10.96 0.94 -3.03
N ARG A 193 -10.59 1.73 -4.04
CA ARG A 193 -9.49 1.44 -4.95
C ARG A 193 -8.48 2.57 -4.89
N VAL A 194 -7.21 2.21 -4.74
CA VAL A 194 -6.11 3.17 -4.72
C VAL A 194 -5.20 2.89 -5.90
N TYR A 195 -5.05 3.87 -6.77
CA TYR A 195 -4.15 3.87 -7.91
C TYR A 195 -2.92 4.71 -7.60
N SER A 196 -1.84 4.47 -8.34
CA SER A 196 -0.67 5.36 -8.30
C SER A 196 -0.93 6.66 -9.07
N ALA A 197 -0.25 7.76 -8.71
CA ALA A 197 -0.26 9.00 -9.48
C ALA A 197 0.03 8.80 -10.98
N ILE A 198 0.92 7.85 -11.32
CA ILE A 198 1.28 7.56 -12.72
C ILE A 198 0.12 7.01 -13.53
N ALA A 199 -0.97 6.56 -12.89
CA ALA A 199 -2.14 6.04 -13.57
C ALA A 199 -3.09 7.12 -14.08
N ARG A 200 -2.87 8.39 -13.70
CA ARG A 200 -3.77 9.51 -14.02
C ARG A 200 -4.13 9.58 -15.50
N ASP A 201 -3.12 9.58 -16.37
CA ASP A 201 -3.32 9.77 -17.80
C ASP A 201 -4.12 8.62 -18.41
N GLU A 202 -3.80 7.38 -18.02
CA GLU A 202 -4.50 6.17 -18.47
C GLU A 202 -5.94 6.10 -17.97
N LEU A 203 -6.18 6.51 -16.73
CA LEU A 203 -7.52 6.62 -16.16
C LEU A 203 -8.35 7.65 -16.94
N THR A 204 -7.81 8.85 -17.15
CA THR A 204 -8.51 9.90 -17.92
C THR A 204 -8.70 9.54 -19.40
N ALA A 205 -7.82 8.70 -19.96
CA ALA A 205 -7.97 8.13 -21.30
C ALA A 205 -8.93 6.92 -21.35
N GLN A 206 -9.65 6.62 -20.27
CA GLN A 206 -10.59 5.49 -20.17
C GLN A 206 -9.95 4.11 -20.37
N ARG A 207 -8.64 3.99 -20.11
CA ARG A 207 -7.87 2.74 -20.19
C ARG A 207 -7.63 2.10 -18.81
N GLY A 208 -8.32 2.62 -17.79
CA GLY A 208 -8.28 2.13 -16.42
C GLY A 208 -8.85 0.73 -16.25
N GLU A 209 -8.20 -0.05 -15.40
CA GLU A 209 -8.64 -1.38 -14.99
C GLU A 209 -9.06 -1.40 -13.52
N THR A 210 -9.78 -2.44 -13.12
CA THR A 210 -10.32 -2.59 -11.75
C THR A 210 -9.64 -3.73 -10.97
N GLN A 211 -8.91 -4.60 -11.67
CA GLN A 211 -8.16 -5.70 -11.08
C GLN A 211 -6.86 -5.20 -10.45
N PRO A 212 -6.48 -5.67 -9.25
CA PRO A 212 -5.26 -5.22 -8.59
C PRO A 212 -4.01 -5.47 -9.44
N ALA A 213 -3.07 -4.54 -9.37
CA ALA A 213 -1.79 -4.64 -10.06
C ALA A 213 -1.00 -5.85 -9.55
N SER A 214 -0.50 -6.68 -10.47
CA SER A 214 0.46 -7.72 -10.10
C SER A 214 1.82 -7.08 -9.83
N LEU A 215 2.29 -7.21 -8.59
CA LEU A 215 3.63 -6.80 -8.14
C LEU A 215 4.67 -7.93 -8.29
N ARG A 216 4.30 -9.03 -8.97
CA ARG A 216 5.16 -10.19 -9.19
C ARG A 216 5.83 -10.10 -10.57
N GLY A 217 7.15 -9.90 -10.61
CA GLY A 217 7.98 -10.01 -11.83
C GLY A 217 8.37 -8.67 -12.50
N THR A 218 8.89 -8.76 -13.74
CA THR A 218 9.44 -7.65 -14.56
C THR A 218 8.40 -6.62 -15.04
N ASN A 219 7.12 -6.84 -14.75
CA ASN A 219 6.01 -5.99 -15.20
C ASN A 219 5.63 -4.89 -14.19
N GLY A 220 6.46 -4.69 -13.15
CA GLY A 220 6.12 -3.91 -11.95
C GLY A 220 5.70 -2.46 -12.18
N LEU A 221 6.16 -1.80 -13.26
CA LEU A 221 5.71 -0.43 -13.60
C LEU A 221 4.55 -0.40 -14.61
N GLY A 222 4.51 -1.36 -15.55
CA GLY A 222 3.47 -1.40 -16.59
C GLY A 222 2.08 -1.60 -16.01
N ASN A 223 1.94 -2.52 -15.06
CA ASN A 223 0.65 -2.79 -14.42
C ASN A 223 0.16 -1.62 -13.55
N GLN A 224 1.07 -0.84 -12.95
CA GLN A 224 0.71 0.29 -12.08
C GLN A 224 0.17 1.50 -12.85
N ARG A 225 0.32 1.53 -14.17
CA ARG A 225 -0.16 2.63 -15.03
C ARG A 225 -1.66 2.61 -15.22
N ASN A 226 -2.34 1.49 -15.06
CA ASN A 226 -3.79 1.45 -15.26
C ASN A 226 -4.54 0.61 -14.22
N ARG A 227 -3.84 -0.13 -13.36
CA ARG A 227 -4.44 -0.97 -12.32
C ARG A 227 -4.26 -0.38 -10.92
N PRO A 228 -5.21 -0.59 -10.00
CA PRO A 228 -5.08 -0.18 -8.61
C PRO A 228 -3.99 -0.98 -7.89
N LEU A 229 -3.24 -0.30 -7.02
CA LEU A 229 -2.25 -0.89 -6.10
C LEU A 229 -2.92 -1.65 -4.95
N ALA A 230 -4.06 -1.13 -4.48
CA ALA A 230 -4.84 -1.73 -3.41
C ALA A 230 -6.34 -1.64 -3.74
N VAL A 231 -7.06 -2.73 -3.44
CA VAL A 231 -8.51 -2.82 -3.58
C VAL A 231 -9.04 -3.45 -2.30
N LEU A 232 -9.93 -2.74 -1.60
CA LEU A 232 -10.59 -3.21 -0.39
C LEU A 232 -12.09 -3.13 -0.54
N TYR A 233 -12.77 -4.16 -0.04
CA TYR A 233 -14.22 -4.19 0.12
C TYR A 233 -14.54 -4.39 1.59
N SER A 234 -15.42 -3.56 2.13
CA SER A 234 -15.85 -3.66 3.52
C SER A 234 -17.34 -3.46 3.65
N THR A 235 -17.92 -4.23 4.57
CA THR A 235 -19.28 -4.00 5.07
C THR A 235 -19.20 -2.95 6.17
N ILE A 236 -20.03 -1.91 6.08
CA ILE A 236 -20.19 -0.90 7.13
C ILE A 236 -21.58 -1.08 7.69
N VAL A 237 -21.67 -1.24 9.01
CA VAL A 237 -22.93 -1.34 9.76
C VAL A 237 -22.80 -0.44 10.97
N ARG A 238 -23.82 0.37 11.22
CA ARG A 238 -23.92 1.23 12.39
C ARG A 238 -24.26 0.40 13.61
N SER A 239 -23.63 0.68 14.74
CA SER A 239 -23.95 0.04 16.01
C SER A 239 -25.11 0.75 16.73
N SER A 240 -26.36 0.51 16.32
CA SER A 240 -27.56 0.97 17.05
C SER A 240 -28.52 -0.18 17.39
N GLU A 241 -28.80 -0.44 18.68
CA GLU A 241 -29.60 -1.52 19.31
C GLU A 241 -30.39 -2.57 18.49
N SER A 242 -30.36 -3.82 18.99
CA SER A 242 -31.17 -5.05 18.75
C SER A 242 -31.61 -5.48 17.32
N GLN A 243 -31.77 -4.59 16.34
CA GLN A 243 -32.27 -4.90 14.99
C GLN A 243 -31.14 -5.08 13.95
N ASN A 244 -29.88 -4.82 14.30
CA ASN A 244 -28.75 -4.92 13.38
C ASN A 244 -28.38 -6.35 12.96
N LEU A 245 -28.82 -7.37 13.69
CA LEU A 245 -28.52 -8.76 13.34
C LEU A 245 -29.19 -9.17 12.03
N GLU A 246 -30.45 -8.76 11.82
CA GLU A 246 -31.17 -9.03 10.58
C GLU A 246 -30.57 -8.24 9.41
N LEU A 247 -30.17 -6.99 9.68
CA LEU A 247 -29.49 -6.15 8.70
C LEU A 247 -28.15 -6.74 8.26
N TYR A 248 -27.35 -7.20 9.22
CA TYR A 248 -26.09 -7.88 8.95
C TYR A 248 -26.31 -9.15 8.10
N ARG A 249 -27.34 -9.95 8.43
CA ARG A 249 -27.72 -11.12 7.60
C ARG A 249 -28.12 -10.74 6.17
N LYS A 250 -28.79 -9.60 5.97
CA LYS A 250 -29.14 -9.09 4.63
C LYS A 250 -27.91 -8.60 3.85
N LEU A 251 -26.96 -7.96 4.52
CA LEU A 251 -25.70 -7.47 3.92
C LEU A 251 -24.68 -8.60 3.64
N CYS A 252 -24.83 -9.73 4.33
CA CYS A 252 -23.95 -10.89 4.28
C CYS A 252 -24.73 -12.19 4.04
N PRO A 253 -25.27 -12.41 2.83
CA PRO A 253 -25.93 -13.66 2.49
C PRO A 253 -24.93 -14.82 2.42
N ALA A 254 -25.25 -15.95 3.07
CA ALA A 254 -24.37 -17.12 3.24
C ALA A 254 -23.92 -17.82 1.93
N ALA A 255 -24.40 -17.38 0.76
CA ALA A 255 -24.21 -18.07 -0.52
C ALA A 255 -23.29 -17.35 -1.52
N SER A 256 -22.73 -16.19 -1.20
CA SER A 256 -21.92 -15.45 -2.18
C SER A 256 -20.44 -15.76 -2.03
N GLN A 257 -19.87 -16.42 -3.05
CA GLN A 257 -18.42 -16.43 -3.32
C GLN A 257 -17.96 -14.99 -3.56
N THR A 258 -17.75 -14.24 -2.49
CA THR A 258 -17.47 -12.80 -2.57
C THR A 258 -16.18 -12.46 -1.85
N THR A 259 -15.29 -11.80 -2.56
CA THR A 259 -14.06 -11.21 -2.05
C THR A 259 -14.40 -10.06 -1.11
N GLY A 260 -14.43 -10.31 0.19
CA GLY A 260 -14.60 -9.29 1.24
C GLY A 260 -15.14 -9.89 2.53
N ALA A 261 -14.65 -9.39 3.67
CA ALA A 261 -15.09 -9.86 4.99
C ALA A 261 -16.58 -9.53 5.21
N CYS A 262 -17.38 -10.59 5.27
CA CYS A 262 -18.39 -10.74 6.29
C CYS A 262 -17.68 -11.46 7.44
#